data_AF-A0A8E6EUR7-F1
#
_entry.id   AF-A0A8E6EUR7-F1
#
_cell.length_a   1.000
_cell.length_b   1.000
_cell.length_c   1.000
_cell.angle_alpha   90.00
_cell.angle_beta   90.00
_cell.angle_gamma   90.00
#
_symmetry.space_group_name_H-M   'P 1'
#
loop_
_entity.id
_entity.type
_entity.pdbx_description
1 polymer ?
#
loop_
_entity_poly.entity_id
_entity_poly.type
_entity_poly.pdbx_seq_one_letter_code
_entity_poly.pdbx_strand_id
1 'polypeptide(L)'
;MSDRAAFVRTICEYPDDVAPRLVYADWLDEQGPDERGRDFLSDFIRLQCAEPEHEHFAIGFSETDPNSAHNVPHIFAEKHWNGEESMTWRGIHPIVLGHKPKTPWLIYAVIDFQHWKILDPNLGGRITYRRGFIEELFMPASRFVGCCASIFAKHPIRKVRVNVNPIIGTDGHVYLPQKLPDEIQDRIADRLHPLASTDMLIEEIVVEIISEECVRYGRRKAGLRM
;
A
#
# COMPACT_ATOMS: atom_id res chain seq x y z
N MET A 1 -6.53 -24.85 -2.34
CA MET A 1 -5.85 -23.59 -2.68
C MET A 1 -5.56 -23.63 -4.16
N SER A 2 -5.82 -22.55 -4.91
CA SER A 2 -5.41 -22.50 -6.33
C SER A 2 -3.92 -22.24 -6.45
N ASP A 3 -3.29 -22.63 -7.56
CA ASP A 3 -1.85 -22.44 -7.82
C ASP A 3 -1.45 -20.97 -7.66
N ARG A 4 -2.28 -20.06 -8.17
CA ARG A 4 -2.15 -18.61 -7.95
C ARG A 4 -2.01 -18.23 -6.48
N ALA A 5 -2.83 -18.81 -5.61
CA ALA A 5 -2.83 -18.49 -4.18
C ALA A 5 -1.53 -18.97 -3.50
N ALA A 6 -0.92 -20.05 -3.99
CA ALA A 6 0.36 -20.53 -3.50
C ALA A 6 1.50 -19.56 -3.85
N PHE A 7 1.56 -19.09 -5.11
CA PHE A 7 2.55 -18.07 -5.52
C PHE A 7 2.44 -16.79 -4.71
N VAL A 8 1.23 -16.23 -4.62
CA VAL A 8 0.97 -14.99 -3.87
C VAL A 8 1.32 -15.16 -2.39
N ARG A 9 1.01 -16.30 -1.79
CA ARG A 9 1.39 -16.60 -0.42
C ARG A 9 2.91 -16.57 -0.23
N THR A 10 3.68 -17.22 -1.10
CA THR A 10 5.14 -17.21 -1.04
C THR A 10 5.69 -15.78 -1.13
N ILE A 11 5.15 -14.96 -2.03
CA ILE A 11 5.56 -13.54 -2.17
C ILE A 11 5.27 -12.75 -0.89
N CYS A 12 4.12 -12.99 -0.24
CA CYS A 12 3.77 -12.33 1.03
C CYS A 12 4.63 -12.80 2.22
N GLU A 13 5.07 -14.07 2.20
CA GLU A 13 5.98 -14.63 3.20
C GLU A 13 7.42 -14.10 3.03
N TYR A 14 7.88 -13.92 1.79
CA TYR A 14 9.24 -13.46 1.45
C TYR A 14 9.23 -12.16 0.63
N PRO A 15 8.86 -11.02 1.24
CA PRO A 15 8.67 -9.76 0.54
C PRO A 15 9.96 -9.21 -0.09
N ASP A 16 11.15 -9.57 0.37
CA ASP A 16 12.40 -9.07 -0.24
C ASP A 16 12.88 -9.93 -1.43
N ASP A 17 12.33 -11.14 -1.57
CA ASP A 17 12.77 -12.09 -2.60
C ASP A 17 12.10 -11.79 -3.96
N VAL A 18 12.94 -11.49 -4.95
CA VAL A 18 12.51 -11.22 -6.31
C VAL A 18 12.16 -12.51 -7.06
N ALA A 19 12.80 -13.64 -6.73
CA ALA A 19 12.60 -14.91 -7.42
C ALA A 19 11.13 -15.38 -7.46
N PRO A 20 10.37 -15.46 -6.35
CA PRO A 20 8.97 -15.89 -6.40
C PRO A 20 8.08 -14.93 -7.19
N ARG A 21 8.46 -13.66 -7.32
CA ARG A 21 7.72 -12.68 -8.14
C ARG A 21 7.92 -12.94 -9.63
N LEU A 22 9.17 -13.20 -10.05
CA LEU A 22 9.47 -13.52 -11.44
C LEU A 22 8.84 -14.84 -11.87
N VAL A 23 8.89 -15.88 -11.02
CA VAL A 23 8.20 -17.16 -11.29
C VAL A 23 6.68 -16.95 -11.40
N TYR A 24 6.11 -16.08 -10.56
CA TYR A 24 4.69 -15.74 -10.67
C TYR A 24 4.36 -14.99 -11.97
N ALA A 25 5.25 -14.11 -12.45
CA ALA A 25 5.11 -13.47 -13.75
C ALA A 25 5.16 -14.48 -14.89
N ASP A 26 6.10 -15.44 -14.87
CA ASP A 26 6.16 -16.51 -15.86
C ASP A 26 4.84 -17.32 -15.88
N TRP A 27 4.33 -17.67 -14.70
CA TRP A 27 3.04 -18.33 -14.56
C TRP A 27 1.88 -17.49 -15.12
N LEU A 28 1.87 -16.17 -14.90
CA LEU A 28 0.84 -15.27 -15.43
C LEU A 28 0.82 -15.28 -16.96
N ASP A 29 1.97 -15.32 -17.61
CA ASP A 29 2.06 -15.39 -19.08
C ASP A 29 1.55 -16.73 -19.62
N GLU A 30 1.86 -17.83 -18.95
CA GLU A 30 1.39 -19.17 -19.31
C GLU A 30 -0.14 -19.30 -19.26
N GLN A 31 -0.79 -18.58 -18.34
CA GLN A 31 -2.25 -18.57 -18.27
C GLN A 31 -2.92 -17.80 -19.42
N GLY A 32 -2.14 -17.05 -20.20
CA GLY A 32 -2.61 -16.17 -21.25
C GLY A 32 -3.38 -14.95 -20.73
N PRO A 33 -3.64 -13.98 -21.62
CA PRO A 33 -4.38 -12.79 -21.28
C PRO A 33 -5.80 -13.17 -20.81
N ASP A 34 -6.30 -12.45 -19.82
CA ASP A 34 -7.69 -12.54 -19.39
C ASP A 34 -8.32 -11.15 -19.33
N GLU A 35 -9.64 -11.12 -19.15
CA GLU A 35 -10.39 -9.88 -18.91
C GLU A 35 -9.89 -9.10 -17.69
N ARG A 36 -9.06 -9.70 -16.85
CA ARG A 36 -8.48 -9.06 -15.67
C ARG A 36 -7.18 -8.33 -16.04
N GLY A 37 -6.45 -8.74 -17.08
CA GLY A 37 -5.18 -8.14 -17.47
C GLY A 37 -3.99 -8.77 -16.73
N ARG A 38 -3.99 -10.10 -16.58
CA ARG A 38 -2.85 -10.86 -16.01
C ARG A 38 -1.54 -10.67 -16.77
N ASP A 39 -1.60 -10.56 -18.09
CA ASP A 39 -0.49 -10.23 -18.98
C ASP A 39 0.17 -8.91 -18.58
N PHE A 40 -0.64 -7.90 -18.27
CA PHE A 40 -0.12 -6.62 -17.81
C PHE A 40 0.59 -6.72 -16.45
N LEU A 41 0.02 -7.46 -15.49
CA LEU A 41 0.69 -7.60 -14.19
C LEU A 41 2.05 -8.30 -14.32
N SER A 42 2.14 -9.29 -15.19
CA SER A 42 3.38 -10.01 -15.48
C SER A 42 4.50 -9.06 -15.92
N ASP A 43 4.23 -8.23 -16.93
CA ASP A 43 5.17 -7.22 -17.42
C ASP A 43 5.51 -6.18 -16.35
N PHE A 44 4.52 -5.75 -15.56
CA PHE A 44 4.72 -4.77 -14.49
C PHE A 44 5.63 -5.30 -13.37
N ILE A 45 5.45 -6.57 -12.96
CA ILE A 45 6.33 -7.23 -12.00
C ILE A 45 7.77 -7.23 -12.52
N ARG A 46 7.98 -7.67 -13.76
CA ARG A 46 9.33 -7.76 -14.34
C ARG A 46 10.00 -6.41 -14.45
N LEU A 47 9.27 -5.39 -14.89
CA LEU A 47 9.76 -4.02 -14.99
C LEU A 47 10.26 -3.51 -13.63
N GLN A 48 9.42 -3.56 -12.60
CA GLN A 48 9.78 -3.06 -11.27
C GLN A 48 10.83 -3.92 -10.54
N CYS A 49 11.01 -5.19 -10.93
CA CYS A 49 12.09 -6.02 -10.42
C CYS A 49 13.44 -5.73 -11.09
N ALA A 50 13.43 -5.29 -12.36
CA ALA A 50 14.63 -4.99 -13.12
C ALA A 50 15.16 -3.57 -12.88
N GLU A 51 14.28 -2.61 -12.60
CA GLU A 51 14.61 -1.19 -12.46
C GLU A 51 14.37 -0.70 -11.02
N PRO A 52 15.37 -0.82 -10.11
CA PRO A 52 15.22 -0.43 -8.71
C PRO A 52 14.95 1.07 -8.52
N GLU A 53 15.37 1.91 -9.46
CA GLU A 53 15.00 3.33 -9.49
C GLU A 53 13.48 3.53 -9.58
N HIS A 54 12.75 2.69 -10.32
CA HIS A 54 11.31 2.80 -10.48
C HIS A 54 10.51 2.06 -9.39
N GLU A 55 11.13 1.82 -8.23
CA GLU A 55 10.55 1.02 -7.15
C GLU A 55 9.26 1.61 -6.58
N HIS A 56 9.01 2.92 -6.61
CA HIS A 56 7.86 3.53 -5.93
C HIS A 56 6.83 4.05 -6.93
N PHE A 57 5.67 3.41 -6.98
CA PHE A 57 4.52 3.90 -7.73
C PHE A 57 3.31 4.09 -6.81
N ALA A 58 2.87 5.34 -6.61
CA ALA A 58 1.75 5.66 -5.73
C ALA A 58 0.43 5.86 -6.49
N ILE A 59 -0.68 5.41 -5.92
CA ILE A 59 -2.03 5.74 -6.36
C ILE A 59 -2.81 6.24 -5.15
N GLY A 60 -3.59 7.30 -5.28
CA GLY A 60 -4.31 7.89 -4.17
C GLY A 60 -5.72 8.34 -4.54
N PHE A 61 -6.60 8.30 -3.54
CA PHE A 61 -7.93 8.90 -3.62
C PHE A 61 -7.92 10.21 -2.83
N SER A 62 -8.45 11.27 -3.42
CA SER A 62 -8.64 12.53 -2.69
C SER A 62 -9.71 12.33 -1.62
N GLU A 63 -9.45 12.78 -0.39
CA GLU A 63 -10.46 12.84 0.70
C GLU A 63 -11.59 13.85 0.42
N THR A 64 -11.60 14.52 -0.74
CA THR A 64 -12.55 15.58 -1.03
C THR A 64 -13.96 15.04 -1.27
N ASP A 65 -14.73 15.11 -0.20
CA ASP A 65 -16.19 15.07 -0.10
C ASP A 65 -16.85 13.70 -0.34
N PRO A 66 -17.30 12.99 0.72
CA PRO A 66 -18.06 11.75 0.59
C PRO A 66 -19.42 11.93 -0.13
N ASN A 67 -19.88 13.17 -0.38
CA ASN A 67 -21.06 13.48 -1.19
C ASN A 67 -20.74 13.95 -2.63
N SER A 68 -19.46 14.04 -3.00
CA SER A 68 -19.09 14.26 -4.39
C SER A 68 -19.44 13.01 -5.18
N ALA A 69 -20.35 13.13 -6.15
CA ALA A 69 -20.66 12.09 -7.14
C ALA A 69 -19.45 11.69 -8.03
N HIS A 70 -18.23 12.13 -7.67
CA HIS A 70 -16.99 11.99 -8.42
C HIS A 70 -15.87 11.48 -7.48
N ASN A 71 -16.03 10.28 -6.92
CA ASN A 71 -14.93 9.47 -6.38
C ASN A 71 -14.03 8.97 -7.53
N VAL A 72 -13.38 9.89 -8.22
CA VAL A 72 -12.49 9.56 -9.34
C VAL A 72 -11.07 9.37 -8.78
N PRO A 73 -10.39 8.24 -9.07
CA PRO A 73 -9.01 8.01 -8.65
C PRO A 73 -8.10 9.11 -9.22
N HIS A 74 -7.19 9.61 -8.40
CA HIS A 74 -6.07 10.41 -8.90
C HIS A 74 -4.84 9.50 -8.95
N ILE A 75 -4.37 9.18 -10.15
CA ILE A 75 -3.10 8.47 -10.32
C ILE A 75 -1.98 9.47 -10.03
N PHE A 76 -1.22 9.23 -8.96
CA PHE A 76 -0.08 10.05 -8.55
C PHE A 76 1.22 9.32 -8.90
N ALA A 77 1.67 9.44 -10.14
CA ALA A 77 3.01 8.96 -10.47
C ALA A 77 4.04 9.86 -9.75
N GLU A 78 4.61 9.38 -8.65
CA GLU A 78 5.71 10.05 -7.96
C GLU A 78 6.92 10.02 -8.91
N LYS A 79 7.32 11.20 -9.39
CA LYS A 79 8.55 11.34 -10.19
C LYS A 79 9.68 11.62 -9.20
N HIS A 80 10.78 10.89 -9.35
CA HIS A 80 12.04 11.05 -8.61
C HIS A 80 12.34 12.48 -8.15
N TRP A 81 12.66 12.61 -6.85
CA TRP A 81 13.33 13.77 -6.28
C TRP A 81 14.73 13.92 -6.89
N ASN A 82 14.91 14.90 -7.78
CA ASN A 82 16.19 15.22 -8.42
C ASN A 82 16.95 16.36 -7.74
N GLY A 83 16.69 16.63 -6.46
CA GLY A 83 17.52 17.53 -5.65
C GLY A 83 17.37 19.02 -5.91
N GLU A 84 16.54 19.45 -6.87
CA GLU A 84 16.23 20.87 -7.08
C GLU A 84 14.72 21.11 -7.10
N GLU A 85 14.32 22.15 -6.38
CA GLU A 85 12.97 22.55 -6.02
C GLU A 85 12.03 22.66 -7.24
N SER A 86 11.12 21.71 -7.42
CA SER A 86 9.73 21.96 -7.84
C SER A 86 8.94 20.65 -8.00
N MET A 87 8.10 20.36 -7.00
CA MET A 87 7.08 19.31 -7.03
C MET A 87 5.99 19.70 -8.05
N THR A 88 6.01 19.15 -9.27
CA THR A 88 4.92 19.38 -10.23
C THR A 88 3.98 18.20 -10.28
N TRP A 89 2.82 18.36 -9.64
CA TRP A 89 1.69 17.43 -9.70
C TRP A 89 1.17 17.35 -11.13
N ARG A 90 1.34 16.21 -11.81
CA ARG A 90 0.57 15.91 -13.01
C ARG A 90 -0.53 14.93 -12.62
N GLY A 91 -1.70 15.46 -12.26
CA GLY A 91 -2.90 14.63 -12.16
C GLY A 91 -3.19 14.06 -13.54
N ILE A 92 -3.07 12.74 -13.70
CA ILE A 92 -3.37 12.09 -14.98
C ILE A 92 -4.78 11.53 -14.89
N HIS A 93 -5.70 12.23 -15.56
CA HIS A 93 -7.10 11.84 -15.64
C HIS A 93 -7.26 10.69 -16.66
N PRO A 94 -7.81 9.52 -16.27
CA PRO A 94 -7.94 8.38 -17.18
C PRO A 94 -8.81 8.67 -18.42
N ILE A 95 -9.79 9.57 -18.32
CA ILE A 95 -10.81 9.78 -19.38
C ILE A 95 -10.33 10.72 -20.51
N VAL A 96 -9.18 11.41 -20.40
CA VAL A 96 -8.79 12.46 -21.38
C VAL A 96 -7.84 11.98 -22.48
N LEU A 97 -7.36 10.73 -22.46
CA LEU A 97 -6.36 10.29 -23.43
C LEU A 97 -6.97 9.48 -24.58
N GLY A 98 -7.54 10.20 -25.56
CA GLY A 98 -7.77 9.70 -26.94
C GLY A 98 -6.48 9.44 -27.74
N HIS A 99 -5.34 9.37 -27.06
CA HIS A 99 -4.03 9.06 -27.60
C HIS A 99 -3.40 7.95 -26.76
N LYS A 100 -2.95 6.88 -27.43
CA LYS A 100 -2.18 5.80 -26.79
C LYS A 100 -1.06 6.43 -25.95
N PRO A 101 -1.00 6.23 -24.62
CA PRO A 101 0.06 6.78 -23.81
C PRO A 101 1.42 6.29 -24.33
N LYS A 102 2.39 7.19 -24.51
CA LYS A 102 3.77 6.83 -24.89
C LYS A 102 4.56 6.17 -23.75
N THR A 103 3.93 6.01 -22.59
CA THR A 103 4.53 5.55 -21.33
C THR A 103 3.79 4.30 -20.86
N PRO A 104 4.41 3.11 -20.89
CA PRO A 104 3.77 1.85 -20.53
C PRO A 104 3.05 1.90 -19.17
N TRP A 105 3.67 2.48 -18.11
CA TRP A 105 3.11 2.61 -16.74
C TRP A 105 1.75 3.31 -16.64
N LEU A 106 1.42 4.22 -17.55
CA LEU A 106 0.13 4.92 -17.57
C LEU A 106 -1.02 4.04 -18.07
N ILE A 107 -0.71 3.07 -18.92
CA ILE A 107 -1.65 2.04 -19.34
C ILE A 107 -1.92 1.11 -18.15
N TYR A 108 -0.88 0.74 -17.38
CA TYR A 108 -1.00 -0.13 -16.21
C TYR A 108 -1.91 0.42 -15.10
N ALA A 109 -1.81 1.71 -14.77
CA ALA A 109 -2.64 2.34 -13.75
C ALA A 109 -4.11 2.54 -14.18
N VAL A 110 -4.37 2.67 -15.48
CA VAL A 110 -5.73 2.80 -16.04
C VAL A 110 -6.40 1.43 -16.21
N ILE A 111 -5.64 0.37 -16.54
CA ILE A 111 -6.16 -0.99 -16.71
C ILE A 111 -6.49 -1.66 -15.37
N ASP A 112 -5.69 -1.44 -14.33
CA ASP A 112 -5.99 -1.95 -12.97
C ASP A 112 -7.36 -1.43 -12.46
N PHE A 113 -7.71 -0.18 -12.83
CA PHE A 113 -8.96 0.47 -12.43
C PHE A 113 -10.23 -0.21 -12.98
N GLN A 114 -10.15 -0.93 -14.11
CA GLN A 114 -11.31 -1.54 -14.76
C GLN A 114 -11.43 -3.06 -14.55
N HIS A 115 -10.34 -3.77 -14.22
CA HIS A 115 -10.28 -5.20 -14.49
C HIS A 115 -9.80 -6.08 -13.33
N TRP A 116 -8.92 -5.62 -12.42
CA TRP A 116 -8.43 -6.45 -11.32
C TRP A 116 -9.14 -6.24 -9.97
N LYS A 117 -9.87 -5.13 -9.79
CA LYS A 117 -10.34 -4.70 -8.46
C LYS A 117 -9.22 -4.78 -7.39
N ILE A 118 -7.94 -4.57 -7.76
CA ILE A 118 -6.83 -4.44 -6.77
C ILE A 118 -7.01 -3.12 -6.05
N LEU A 119 -7.24 -2.08 -6.83
CA LEU A 119 -7.80 -0.81 -6.39
C LEU A 119 -9.29 -1.06 -6.12
N ASP A 120 -9.66 -1.42 -4.89
CA ASP A 120 -11.02 -1.13 -4.44
C ASP A 120 -11.09 0.40 -4.30
N PRO A 121 -11.81 1.13 -5.18
CA PRO A 121 -11.95 2.58 -5.06
C PRO A 121 -12.62 3.01 -3.74
N ASN A 122 -13.23 2.06 -3.01
CA ASN A 122 -13.75 2.26 -1.67
C ASN A 122 -12.70 2.00 -0.57
N LEU A 123 -11.43 1.73 -0.92
CA LEU A 123 -10.35 1.59 0.08
C LEU A 123 -10.17 2.89 0.84
N GLY A 124 -10.27 4.04 0.18
CA GLY A 124 -9.96 5.36 0.77
C GLY A 124 -8.48 5.46 1.17
N GLY A 125 -7.80 6.53 0.74
CA GLY A 125 -6.39 6.77 1.07
C GLY A 125 -5.41 6.50 -0.07
N ARG A 126 -4.15 6.23 0.26
CA ARG A 126 -3.01 6.13 -0.69
C ARG A 126 -2.35 4.77 -0.60
N ILE A 127 -2.01 4.17 -1.73
CA ILE A 127 -1.24 2.92 -1.79
C ILE A 127 0.03 3.13 -2.61
N THR A 128 1.08 2.40 -2.27
CA THR A 128 2.34 2.38 -3.04
C THR A 128 2.63 0.96 -3.49
N TYR A 129 2.84 0.79 -4.79
CA TYR A 129 3.30 -0.44 -5.39
C TYR A 129 4.82 -0.47 -5.44
N ARG A 130 5.38 -1.65 -5.13
CA ARG A 130 6.76 -2.03 -5.42
C ARG A 130 6.79 -3.45 -5.96
N ARG A 131 7.64 -3.69 -6.95
CA ARG A 131 7.87 -5.01 -7.57
C ARG A 131 6.57 -5.73 -7.96
N GLY A 132 5.60 -4.97 -8.45
CA GLY A 132 4.30 -5.44 -8.93
C GLY A 132 3.22 -5.66 -7.88
N PHE A 133 3.48 -5.39 -6.60
CA PHE A 133 2.49 -5.54 -5.53
C PHE A 133 2.39 -4.30 -4.65
N ILE A 134 1.30 -4.15 -3.92
CA ILE A 134 1.21 -3.13 -2.87
C ILE A 134 2.21 -3.49 -1.77
N GLU A 135 3.04 -2.52 -1.37
CA GLU A 135 3.93 -2.67 -0.21
C GLU A 135 3.70 -1.58 0.84
N GLU A 136 3.06 -0.47 0.48
CA GLU A 136 2.70 0.57 1.45
C GLU A 136 1.23 0.95 1.36
N LEU A 137 0.60 1.10 2.53
CA LEU A 137 -0.80 1.49 2.68
C LEU A 137 -0.89 2.75 3.53
N PHE A 138 -1.72 3.69 3.13
CA PHE A 138 -2.22 4.79 3.94
C PHE A 138 -3.74 4.81 3.88
N MET A 139 -4.41 4.62 5.00
CA MET A 139 -5.88 4.61 5.05
C MET A 139 -6.39 4.86 6.48
N PRO A 140 -7.68 5.15 6.69
CA PRO A 140 -8.25 5.26 8.03
C PRO A 140 -8.06 3.97 8.85
N ALA A 141 -7.75 4.11 10.15
CA ALA A 141 -7.50 2.97 11.04
C ALA A 141 -8.66 1.96 11.09
N SER A 142 -9.90 2.44 11.18
CA SER A 142 -11.10 1.57 11.18
C SER A 142 -11.22 0.74 9.90
N ARG A 143 -10.84 1.33 8.75
CA ARG A 143 -10.86 0.66 7.45
C ARG A 143 -9.77 -0.41 7.40
N PHE A 144 -8.55 -0.06 7.82
CA PHE A 144 -7.44 -0.99 7.93
C PHE A 144 -7.83 -2.23 8.73
N VAL A 145 -8.44 -2.06 9.91
CA VAL A 145 -8.87 -3.18 10.76
C VAL A 145 -9.86 -4.09 10.04
N GLY A 146 -10.79 -3.51 9.28
CA GLY A 146 -11.80 -4.26 8.54
C GLY A 146 -11.27 -5.03 7.32
N CYS A 147 -10.14 -4.64 6.74
CA CYS A 147 -9.64 -5.22 5.47
C CYS A 147 -8.24 -5.85 5.55
N CYS A 148 -7.47 -5.60 6.62
CA CYS A 148 -6.05 -5.97 6.70
C CYS A 148 -5.78 -7.44 6.38
N ALA A 149 -6.59 -8.37 6.90
CA ALA A 149 -6.42 -9.80 6.66
C ALA A 149 -6.45 -10.14 5.16
N SER A 150 -7.41 -9.58 4.42
CA SER A 150 -7.56 -9.84 2.98
C SER A 150 -6.44 -9.19 2.17
N ILE A 151 -5.99 -7.99 2.55
CA ILE A 151 -4.95 -7.28 1.80
C ILE A 151 -3.59 -7.94 2.02
N PHE A 152 -3.24 -8.25 3.27
CA PHE A 152 -1.97 -8.92 3.59
C PHE A 152 -1.88 -10.33 3.01
N ALA A 153 -3.01 -11.03 2.83
CA ALA A 153 -3.02 -12.33 2.15
C ALA A 153 -2.74 -12.24 0.64
N LYS A 154 -2.77 -11.04 0.05
CA LYS A 154 -2.64 -10.80 -1.40
C LYS A 154 -1.44 -9.92 -1.77
N HIS A 155 -0.89 -9.21 -0.80
CA HIS A 155 0.15 -8.22 -1.03
C HIS A 155 1.21 -8.26 0.09
N PRO A 156 2.51 -8.17 -0.26
CA PRO A 156 3.62 -8.12 0.67
C PRO A 156 3.72 -6.75 1.36
N ILE A 157 2.69 -6.36 2.11
CA ILE A 157 2.65 -5.06 2.80
C ILE A 157 3.79 -4.94 3.82
N ARG A 158 4.60 -3.89 3.69
CA ARG A 158 5.74 -3.56 4.53
C ARG A 158 5.54 -2.31 5.37
N LYS A 159 4.70 -1.37 4.92
CA LYS A 159 4.43 -0.12 5.65
C LYS A 159 2.93 0.14 5.72
N VAL A 160 2.45 0.49 6.91
CA VAL A 160 1.06 0.88 7.12
C VAL A 160 1.02 2.21 7.84
N ARG A 161 0.38 3.20 7.22
CA ARG A 161 0.08 4.50 7.81
C ARG A 161 -1.42 4.55 8.06
N VAL A 162 -1.79 4.94 9.27
CA VAL A 162 -3.19 5.14 9.66
C VAL A 162 -3.37 6.51 10.29
N ASN A 163 -4.59 7.04 10.25
CA ASN A 163 -4.94 8.32 10.87
C ASN A 163 -5.10 8.22 12.40
N VAL A 164 -4.02 7.84 13.08
CA VAL A 164 -3.94 7.73 14.54
C VAL A 164 -2.83 8.64 15.03
N ASN A 165 -3.21 9.61 15.85
CA ASN A 165 -2.28 10.50 16.54
C ASN A 165 -2.34 10.16 18.03
N PRO A 166 -1.24 9.66 18.63
CA PRO A 166 -1.17 9.43 20.06
C PRO A 166 -1.27 10.76 20.83
N ILE A 167 -1.87 10.70 22.01
CA ILE A 167 -2.02 11.83 22.93
C ILE A 167 -1.29 11.45 24.22
N ILE A 168 -0.40 12.30 24.70
CA ILE A 168 0.21 12.12 26.03
C ILE A 168 -0.75 12.73 27.05
N GLY A 169 -1.24 11.92 27.97
CA GLY A 169 -2.07 12.38 29.07
C GLY A 169 -1.27 13.11 30.14
N THR A 170 -1.96 13.82 31.02
CA THR A 170 -1.34 14.53 32.16
C THR A 170 -0.72 13.60 33.20
N ASP A 171 -1.05 12.31 33.14
CA ASP A 171 -0.48 11.22 33.92
C ASP A 171 0.81 10.63 33.29
N GLY A 172 1.23 11.14 32.13
CA GLY A 172 2.39 10.65 31.40
C GLY A 172 2.11 9.40 30.55
N HIS A 173 0.87 8.91 30.52
CA HIS A 173 0.49 7.77 29.70
C HIS A 173 0.18 8.17 28.26
N VAL A 174 0.46 7.25 27.32
CA VAL A 174 0.17 7.46 25.89
C VAL A 174 -1.17 6.85 25.57
N TYR A 175 -2.09 7.69 25.10
CA TYR A 175 -3.45 7.34 24.71
C TYR A 175 -3.58 7.35 23.20
N LEU A 176 -4.18 6.30 22.64
CA LEU A 176 -4.53 6.23 21.23
C LEU A 176 -6.04 6.37 21.11
N PRO A 177 -6.58 7.30 20.29
CA PRO A 177 -8.01 7.36 20.08
C PRO A 177 -8.49 6.03 19.49
N GLN A 178 -9.50 5.40 20.13
CA GLN A 178 -9.98 4.03 19.86
C GLN A 178 -10.43 3.81 18.41
N LYS A 179 -9.47 3.60 17.51
CA LYS A 179 -9.69 3.23 16.11
C LYS A 179 -8.95 1.96 15.72
N LEU A 180 -8.11 1.43 16.62
CA LEU A 180 -7.37 0.18 16.47
C LEU A 180 -7.80 -0.82 17.56
N PRO A 181 -7.65 -2.14 17.36
CA PRO A 181 -7.87 -3.12 18.41
C PRO A 181 -6.96 -2.90 19.61
N ASP A 182 -7.46 -3.22 20.81
CA ASP A 182 -6.72 -3.06 22.08
C ASP A 182 -5.33 -3.72 22.02
N GLU A 183 -5.22 -4.92 21.43
CA GLU A 183 -3.93 -5.61 21.28
C GLU A 183 -2.86 -4.84 20.49
N ILE A 184 -3.26 -3.95 19.58
CA ILE A 184 -2.35 -3.08 18.84
C ILE A 184 -2.08 -1.83 19.67
N GLN A 185 -3.13 -1.27 20.28
CA GLN A 185 -3.03 -0.06 21.09
C GLN A 185 -2.07 -0.24 22.26
N ASP A 186 -2.21 -1.34 23.01
CA ASP A 186 -1.38 -1.65 24.17
C ASP A 186 0.10 -1.74 23.78
N ARG A 187 0.40 -2.42 22.66
CA ARG A 187 1.78 -2.54 22.15
C ARG A 187 2.37 -1.22 21.69
N ILE A 188 1.58 -0.37 21.05
CA ILE A 188 2.04 0.97 20.66
C ILE A 188 2.29 1.81 21.92
N ALA A 189 1.36 1.79 22.88
CA ALA A 189 1.50 2.51 24.14
C ALA A 189 2.75 2.07 24.93
N ASP A 190 2.99 0.77 25.07
CA ASP A 190 4.17 0.20 25.73
C ASP A 190 5.48 0.69 25.11
N ARG A 191 5.51 0.88 23.79
CA ARG A 191 6.70 1.33 23.05
C ARG A 191 6.88 2.84 23.07
N LEU A 192 5.80 3.60 23.11
CA LEU A 192 5.85 5.06 23.15
C LEU A 192 6.03 5.60 24.57
N HIS A 193 5.57 4.90 25.60
CA HIS A 193 5.65 5.34 26.99
C HIS A 193 7.08 5.68 27.45
N PRO A 194 8.14 4.89 27.18
CA PRO A 194 9.51 5.25 27.52
C PRO A 194 10.03 6.50 26.80
N LEU A 195 9.42 6.85 25.67
CA LEU A 195 9.80 7.99 24.84
C LEU A 195 9.04 9.26 25.24
N ALA A 196 7.88 9.14 25.89
CA ALA A 196 7.01 10.25 26.27
C ALA A 196 7.64 11.20 27.31
N SER A 197 8.63 10.74 28.08
CA SER A 197 9.40 11.58 29.01
C SER A 197 10.54 12.36 28.34
N THR A 198 10.81 12.08 27.07
CA THR A 198 11.76 12.86 26.27
C THR A 198 10.94 14.01 25.68
N ASP A 199 11.33 15.27 25.91
CA ASP A 199 10.60 16.50 25.52
C ASP A 199 10.21 16.63 24.03
N MET A 200 10.44 15.61 23.21
CA MET A 200 10.08 15.58 21.81
C MET A 200 9.88 14.14 21.33
N LEU A 201 8.64 13.66 21.31
CA LEU A 201 8.28 12.54 20.45
C LEU A 201 8.48 12.98 19.00
N ILE A 202 9.47 12.39 18.33
CA ILE A 202 9.70 12.66 16.92
C ILE A 202 8.58 11.96 16.13
N GLU A 203 7.85 12.74 15.33
CA GLU A 203 6.71 12.25 14.54
C GLU A 203 7.07 11.02 13.70
N GLU A 204 8.27 10.98 13.15
CA GLU A 204 8.80 9.85 12.39
C GLU A 204 8.89 8.56 13.21
N ILE A 205 9.34 8.64 14.46
CA ILE A 205 9.42 7.47 15.37
C ILE A 205 8.01 6.97 15.70
N VAL A 206 7.07 7.88 15.96
CA VAL A 206 5.68 7.54 16.24
C VAL A 206 5.05 6.81 15.05
N VAL A 207 5.22 7.35 13.84
CA VAL A 207 4.73 6.76 12.61
C VAL A 207 5.32 5.36 12.39
N GLU A 208 6.62 5.18 12.63
CA GLU A 208 7.28 3.90 12.42
C GLU A 208 6.79 2.83 13.41
N ILE A 209 6.67 3.17 14.70
CA ILE A 209 6.12 2.26 15.72
C ILE A 209 4.69 1.84 15.36
N ILE A 210 3.82 2.80 14.98
CA ILE A 210 2.44 2.50 14.57
C ILE A 210 2.45 1.59 13.34
N SER A 211 3.30 1.87 12.36
CA SER A 211 3.41 1.07 11.14
C SER A 211 3.83 -0.36 11.44
N GLU A 212 4.87 -0.57 12.24
CA GLU A 212 5.35 -1.89 12.62
C GLU A 212 4.27 -2.71 13.33
N GLU A 213 3.55 -2.13 14.30
CA GLU A 213 2.49 -2.86 15.01
C GLU A 213 1.29 -3.15 14.11
N CYS A 214 0.94 -2.26 13.18
CA CYS A 214 -0.07 -2.51 12.17
C CYS A 214 0.35 -3.64 11.21
N VAL A 215 1.60 -3.64 10.72
CA VAL A 215 2.13 -4.69 9.83
C VAL A 215 2.12 -6.04 10.54
N ARG A 216 2.59 -6.09 11.79
CA ARG A 216 2.52 -7.27 12.65
C ARG A 216 1.09 -7.80 12.78
N TYR A 217 0.13 -6.92 13.08
CA TYR A 217 -1.27 -7.28 13.18
C TYR A 217 -1.83 -7.85 11.87
N GLY A 218 -1.58 -7.17 10.74
CA GLY A 218 -2.04 -7.58 9.42
C GLY A 218 -1.48 -8.95 9.03
N ARG A 219 -0.18 -9.19 9.24
CA ARG A 219 0.48 -10.49 8.98
C ARG A 219 -0.15 -11.61 9.80
N ARG A 220 -0.37 -11.39 11.11
CA ARG A 220 -1.06 -12.37 11.97
C ARG A 220 -2.47 -12.69 11.46
N LYS A 221 -3.26 -11.67 11.13
CA LYS A 221 -4.63 -11.87 10.62
C LYS A 221 -4.69 -12.58 9.28
N ALA A 222 -3.66 -12.44 8.44
CA ALA A 222 -3.51 -13.16 7.19
C ALA A 222 -2.90 -14.58 7.34
N GLY A 223 -2.46 -14.97 8.54
CA GLY A 223 -1.79 -16.25 8.78
C GLY A 223 -0.38 -16.34 8.17
N LEU A 224 0.29 -15.20 8.03
CA LEU A 224 1.68 -15.10 7.56
C LEU A 224 2.67 -15.25 8.72
N ARG A 225 3.91 -15.62 8.38
CA ARG A 225 5.01 -15.71 9.35
C ARG A 225 5.38 -14.32 9.89
N MET A 226 5.70 -14.24 11.19
CA MET A 226 6.13 -13.01 11.86
C MET A 226 7.62 -12.77 11.70
#